data_AF-A0A7K1BXM2-F1
#
_entry.id   AF-A0A7K1BXM2-F1
#
_cell.length_a   1.000
_cell.length_b   1.000
_cell.length_c   1.000
_cell.angle_alpha   90.00
_cell.angle_beta   90.00
_cell.angle_gamma   90.00
#
_symmetry.space_group_name_H-M   'P 1'
#
loop_
_entity.id
_entity.type
_entity.pdbx_description
1 polymer ?
#
loop_
_entity_poly.entity_id
_entity_poly.type
_entity_poly.pdbx_seq_one_letter_code
_entity_poly.pdbx_strand_id
1 'polypeptide(L)'
;KSDLEVHIDTGIMHGADVLAAIALGAQYTYVGRAYLYGLMAGGQDGVERALEIMRGQMIRSMKLIGVETLDELNPSHVRILNTHAGLGKLPE
;
A
#
# COMPACT_ATOMS: atom_id res chain seq x y z
N LYS A 1 8.73 18.59 9.03
CA LYS A 1 8.31 18.21 7.66
C LYS A 1 9.19 18.99 6.70
N SER A 2 9.81 18.35 5.72
CA SER A 2 10.51 19.05 4.63
C SER A 2 9.52 19.87 3.82
N ASP A 3 9.98 20.92 3.13
CA ASP A 3 9.15 21.73 2.21
C ASP A 3 8.72 20.97 0.93
N LEU A 4 8.86 19.64 0.91
CA LEU A 4 8.60 18.79 -0.25
C LEU A 4 7.71 17.61 0.14
N GLU A 5 6.75 17.32 -0.74
CA GLU A 5 5.85 16.17 -0.66
C GLU A 5 6.47 14.97 -1.38
N VAL A 6 6.36 13.78 -0.77
CA VAL A 6 6.81 12.51 -1.35
C VAL A 6 5.59 11.74 -1.83
N HIS A 7 5.60 11.45 -3.12
CA HIS A 7 4.54 10.77 -3.86
C HIS A 7 5.09 9.43 -4.36
N ILE A 8 4.31 8.35 -4.23
CA ILE A 8 4.71 6.98 -4.63
C ILE A 8 3.68 6.41 -5.61
N ASP A 9 4.17 5.80 -6.69
CA ASP A 9 3.38 4.98 -7.61
C ASP A 9 4.18 3.73 -7.98
N THR A 10 3.61 2.89 -8.84
CA THR A 10 4.11 1.63 -9.36
C THR A 10 3.86 0.47 -8.40
N GLY A 11 3.06 -0.49 -8.86
CA GLY A 11 2.88 -1.77 -8.17
C GLY A 11 1.89 -1.79 -7.00
N ILE A 12 1.19 -0.68 -6.70
CA ILE A 12 0.14 -0.66 -5.68
C ILE A 12 -1.07 -1.48 -6.13
N MET A 13 -1.19 -2.70 -5.61
CA MET A 13 -2.25 -3.65 -5.98
C MET A 13 -3.07 -4.12 -4.77
N HIS A 14 -2.61 -3.84 -3.55
CA HIS A 14 -3.27 -4.18 -2.30
C HIS A 14 -3.26 -3.00 -1.32
N GLY A 15 -4.28 -2.90 -0.45
CA GLY A 15 -4.37 -1.82 0.54
C GLY A 15 -3.16 -1.74 1.49
N ALA A 16 -2.53 -2.86 1.79
CA ALA A 16 -1.30 -2.90 2.60
C ALA A 16 -0.09 -2.23 1.91
N ASP A 17 -0.04 -2.22 0.57
CA ASP A 17 1.04 -1.54 -0.17
C ASP A 17 0.96 -0.02 0.07
N VAL A 18 -0.27 0.52 0.11
CA VAL A 18 -0.53 1.93 0.44
C VAL A 18 -0.06 2.25 1.86
N LEU A 19 -0.45 1.41 2.83
CA LEU A 19 -0.05 1.62 4.23
C LEU A 19 1.47 1.52 4.40
N ALA A 20 2.13 0.59 3.71
CA ALA A 20 3.57 0.44 3.77
C ALA A 20 4.30 1.67 3.18
N ALA A 21 3.82 2.21 2.06
CA ALA A 21 4.37 3.43 1.48
C ALA A 21 4.23 4.63 2.42
N ILE A 22 3.06 4.81 3.04
CA ILE A 22 2.81 5.89 4.00
C ILE A 22 3.67 5.73 5.25
N ALA A 23 3.74 4.51 5.80
CA ALA A 23 4.59 4.20 6.96
C ALA A 23 6.09 4.47 6.72
N LEU A 24 6.53 4.38 5.46
CA LEU A 24 7.90 4.69 5.03
C LEU A 24 8.10 6.16 4.60
N GLY A 25 7.08 7.01 4.73
CA GLY A 25 7.18 8.45 4.57
C GLY A 25 6.54 9.04 3.32
N ALA A 26 5.78 8.26 2.54
CA ALA A 26 4.99 8.82 1.45
C ALA A 26 3.77 9.60 2.00
N GLN A 27 3.48 10.76 1.41
CA GLN A 27 2.27 11.53 1.68
C GLN A 27 1.12 11.07 0.78
N TYR A 28 1.43 10.64 -0.45
CA TYR A 28 0.46 10.21 -1.43
C TYR A 28 0.91 8.93 -2.13
N THR A 29 -0.07 8.09 -2.47
CA THR A 29 0.11 6.93 -3.34
C THR A 29 -0.81 7.00 -4.54
N TYR A 30 -0.37 6.44 -5.67
CA TYR A 30 -1.16 6.35 -6.89
C TYR A 30 -1.44 4.89 -7.23
N VAL A 31 -2.58 4.68 -7.89
CA VAL A 31 -3.03 3.36 -8.33
C VAL A 31 -3.25 3.44 -9.83
N GLY A 32 -2.51 2.62 -10.59
CA GLY A 32 -2.69 2.49 -12.03
C GLY A 32 -3.51 1.25 -12.39
N ARG A 33 -2.82 0.11 -12.57
CA ARG A 33 -3.44 -1.09 -13.14
C ARG A 33 -4.60 -1.67 -12.33
N ALA A 34 -4.60 -1.54 -11.00
CA ALA A 34 -5.62 -2.17 -10.17
C ALA A 34 -7.03 -1.65 -10.49
N TYR A 35 -7.24 -0.32 -10.56
CA TYR A 35 -8.53 0.24 -10.93
C TYR A 35 -8.85 0.02 -12.41
N LEU A 36 -7.82 0.05 -13.28
CA LEU A 36 -7.98 -0.17 -14.71
C LEU A 36 -8.48 -1.59 -15.02
N TYR A 37 -8.04 -2.60 -14.27
CA TYR A 37 -8.57 -3.96 -14.40
C TYR A 37 -10.02 -4.06 -13.95
N GLY A 38 -10.40 -3.32 -12.90
CA GLY A 38 -11.80 -3.14 -12.53
C GLY A 38 -12.62 -2.56 -13.69
N LEU A 39 -12.10 -1.49 -14.32
CA LEU A 39 -12.72 -0.86 -15.48
C LEU A 39 -12.95 -1.84 -16.63
N MET A 40 -11.96 -2.68 -16.96
CA MET A 40 -12.09 -3.66 -18.03
C MET A 40 -13.08 -4.78 -17.68
N ALA A 41 -13.18 -5.17 -16.40
CA ALA A 41 -14.02 -6.27 -15.97
C ALA A 41 -15.51 -5.90 -15.84
N GLY A 42 -15.80 -4.65 -15.47
CA GLY A 42 -17.18 -4.25 -15.12
C GLY A 42 -17.49 -2.77 -15.36
N GLY A 43 -16.71 -2.06 -16.17
CA GLY A 43 -16.90 -0.64 -16.37
C GLY A 43 -16.76 0.15 -15.07
N GLN A 44 -17.62 1.14 -14.87
CA GLN A 44 -17.62 1.97 -13.66
C GLN A 44 -17.79 1.14 -12.38
N ASP A 45 -18.76 0.21 -12.35
CA ASP A 45 -19.03 -0.64 -11.19
C ASP A 45 -17.80 -1.48 -10.82
N GLY A 46 -17.02 -1.90 -11.82
CA GLY A 46 -15.76 -2.60 -11.61
C GLY A 46 -14.67 -1.73 -11.00
N VAL A 47 -14.59 -0.44 -11.38
CA VAL A 47 -13.69 0.55 -10.74
C VAL A 47 -14.10 0.78 -9.29
N GLU A 48 -15.39 1.04 -9.04
CA GLU A 48 -15.92 1.24 -7.69
C GLU A 48 -15.62 0.03 -6.81
N ARG A 49 -15.86 -1.17 -7.33
CA ARG A 49 -15.58 -2.42 -6.61
C ARG A 49 -14.09 -2.58 -6.30
N ALA A 50 -13.19 -2.25 -7.22
CA ALA A 50 -11.75 -2.31 -6.98
C ALA A 50 -11.32 -1.35 -5.86
N LEU A 51 -11.85 -0.12 -5.84
CA LEU A 51 -11.58 0.88 -4.81
C LEU A 51 -12.18 0.47 -3.44
N GLU A 52 -13.38 -0.09 -3.42
CA GLU A 52 -13.99 -0.64 -2.20
C GLU A 52 -13.14 -1.76 -1.59
N ILE A 53 -12.66 -2.69 -2.42
CA ILE A 53 -11.79 -3.78 -1.98
C ILE A 53 -10.51 -3.22 -1.38
N MET A 54 -9.85 -2.28 -2.06
CA MET A 54 -8.62 -1.64 -1.58
C MET A 54 -8.84 -0.92 -0.25
N ARG A 55 -9.93 -0.14 -0.12
CA ARG A 55 -10.32 0.52 1.13
C ARG A 55 -10.56 -0.49 2.25
N GLY A 56 -11.28 -1.58 1.95
CA GLY A 56 -11.55 -2.66 2.89
C GLY A 56 -10.29 -3.36 3.36
N GLN A 57 -9.30 -3.55 2.48
CA GLN A 57 -7.98 -4.08 2.82
C GLN A 57 -7.22 -3.11 3.74
N MET A 58 -7.19 -1.81 3.43
CA MET A 58 -6.52 -0.80 4.29
C MET A 58 -7.10 -0.82 5.70
N ILE A 59 -8.43 -0.73 5.84
CA ILE A 59 -9.09 -0.72 7.16
C ILE A 59 -8.81 -2.02 7.92
N ARG A 60 -8.86 -3.17 7.24
CA ARG A 60 -8.59 -4.46 7.87
C ARG A 60 -7.14 -4.56 8.34
N SER A 61 -6.19 -4.15 7.50
CA SER A 61 -4.76 -4.15 7.83
C SER A 61 -4.45 -3.21 9.00
N MET A 62 -4.98 -1.97 9.00
CA MET A 62 -4.83 -1.02 10.12
C MET A 62 -5.34 -1.61 11.44
N LYS A 63 -6.54 -2.23 11.43
CA LYS A 63 -7.08 -2.92 12.62
C LYS A 63 -6.18 -4.06 13.11
N LEU A 64 -5.60 -4.84 12.19
CA LEU A 64 -4.74 -5.98 12.54
C LEU A 64 -3.40 -5.56 13.13
N ILE A 65 -2.87 -4.40 12.72
CA ILE A 65 -1.60 -3.87 13.24
C ILE A 65 -1.79 -2.87 14.40
N GLY A 66 -3.04 -2.65 14.85
CA GLY A 66 -3.34 -1.81 16.01
C GLY A 66 -3.22 -0.32 15.76
N VAL A 67 -3.53 0.14 14.55
CA VAL A 67 -3.46 1.55 14.13
C VAL A 67 -4.86 2.08 13.81
N GLU A 68 -5.20 3.25 14.33
CA GLU A 68 -6.51 3.90 14.10
C GLU A 68 -6.46 4.90 12.95
N THR A 69 -5.37 5.67 12.85
CA THR A 69 -5.19 6.73 11.84
C THR A 69 -3.94 6.54 11.00
N LEU A 70 -3.89 7.15 9.82
CA LEU A 70 -2.69 7.06 8.96
C LEU A 70 -1.46 7.73 9.58
N ASP A 71 -1.65 8.71 10.47
CA ASP A 71 -0.56 9.43 11.13
C ASP A 71 0.19 8.59 12.19
N GLU A 72 -0.42 7.50 12.66
CA GLU A 72 0.22 6.54 13.57
C GLU A 72 1.15 5.56 12.82
N LEU A 73 1.01 5.44 11.50
CA LEU A 73 1.88 4.61 10.69
C LEU A 73 3.31 5.15 10.75
N ASN A 74 4.23 4.21 10.90
CA ASN A 74 5.65 4.50 11.03
C ASN A 74 6.46 3.27 10.59
N PRO A 75 7.78 3.40 10.37
CA PRO A 75 8.58 2.33 9.78
C PRO A 75 8.59 1.01 10.56
N SER A 76 8.24 0.98 11.86
CA SER A 76 8.16 -0.26 12.63
C SER A 76 7.05 -1.21 12.18
N HIS A 77 6.02 -0.68 11.50
CA HIS A 77 4.92 -1.47 10.93
C HIS A 77 5.28 -2.19 9.62
N VAL A 78 6.46 -1.90 9.05
CA VAL A 78 6.85 -2.40 7.73
C VAL A 78 8.17 -3.18 7.85
N ARG A 79 8.20 -4.37 7.24
CA ARG A 79 9.42 -5.14 7.06
C ARG A 79 9.68 -5.31 5.57
N ILE A 80 10.66 -4.58 5.04
CA ILE A 80 11.16 -4.82 3.68
C ILE A 80 12.10 -6.01 3.73
N LEU A 81 11.74 -7.06 2.99
CA LEU A 81 12.63 -8.21 2.82
C LEU A 81 13.72 -7.80 1.83
N ASN A 82 14.99 -7.90 2.25
CA ASN A 82 16.13 -7.64 1.38
C ASN A 82 16.23 -8.78 0.34
N THR A 83 15.58 -8.61 -0.81
CA THR A 83 15.69 -9.53 -1.94
C THR A 83 16.90 -9.20 -2.81
N HIS A 84 18.09 -9.16 -2.20
CA HIS A 84 19.37 -9.26 -2.93
C HIS A 84 19.97 -10.67 -2.81
N ALA A 85 19.14 -11.69 -2.56
CA ALA A 85 19.59 -13.06 -2.45
C ALA A 85 19.00 -13.89 -3.59
N GLY A 86 19.61 -13.79 -4.78
CA GLY A 86 19.71 -14.98 -5.63
C GLY A 86 20.55 -16.09 -4.98
N LEU A 87 21.26 -15.80 -3.89
CA LEU A 87 22.18 -16.67 -3.17
C LEU A 87 22.24 -16.24 -1.70
N GLY A 88 22.06 -17.17 -0.75
CA GLY A 88 22.48 -16.99 0.65
C GLY A 88 21.36 -16.69 1.65
N LYS A 89 21.25 -17.57 2.65
CA LYS A 89 20.28 -17.55 3.75
C LYS A 89 20.29 -16.24 4.54
N LEU A 90 19.12 -15.89 5.08
CA LEU A 90 19.01 -15.03 6.26
C LEU A 90 19.60 -15.79 7.48
N PRO A 91 20.62 -15.26 8.18
CA PRO A 91 20.89 -15.61 9.57
C PRO A 91 19.89 -14.89 10.50
N GLU A 92 19.66 -15.49 11.67
CA GLU A 92 18.55 -15.31 12.63
C GLU A 92 18.03 -13.88 12.86
#